data_AF-A0A2K8UGW9-F1
#
_entry.id   AF-A0A2K8UGW9-F1
#
_cell.length_a   1.000
_cell.length_b   1.000
_cell.length_c   1.000
_cell.angle_alpha   90.00
_cell.angle_beta   90.00
_cell.angle_gamma   90.00
#
_symmetry.space_group_name_H-M   'P 1'
#
loop_
_entity.id
_entity.type
_entity.pdbx_description
1 polymer ?
#
loop_
_entity_poly.entity_id
_entity_poly.type
_entity_poly.pdbx_seq_one_letter_code
_entity_poly.pdbx_strand_id
1 'polypeptide(L)'
;MESLEAGATPEPYFGIGFESLPQLLEVFSLGRWALVAYLSAQGPLSLAELARGLGRDEAEVNGDVAALMEWTVVERGADGRVWVPWDEVDLRLPLARRAA
;
A
#
# COMPACT_ATOMS: atom_id res chain seq x y z
N MET A 1 14.08 21.72 1.61
CA MET A 1 15.34 22.40 1.95
C MET A 1 15.15 23.44 3.05
N GLU A 2 14.05 24.20 3.06
CA GLU A 2 13.72 25.14 4.16
C GLU A 2 13.63 24.51 5.56
N SER A 3 13.18 23.26 5.68
CA SER A 3 13.01 22.60 6.99
C SER A 3 14.32 22.25 7.71
N LEU A 4 15.47 22.28 7.03
CA LEU A 4 16.77 21.90 7.60
C LEU A 4 17.41 23.04 8.41
N GLU A 5 17.05 24.29 8.14
CA GLU A 5 17.69 25.46 8.76
C GLU A 5 17.08 25.83 10.13
N ALA A 6 15.92 25.28 10.48
CA ALA A 6 15.17 25.64 11.68
C ALA A 6 15.45 24.77 12.92
N GLY A 7 16.33 23.76 12.84
CA GLY A 7 16.57 22.81 13.95
C GLY A 7 15.37 21.92 14.28
N ALA A 8 14.32 21.93 13.45
CA ALA A 8 13.18 21.02 13.55
C ALA A 8 13.58 19.65 13.01
N THR A 9 13.25 18.58 13.74
CA THR A 9 13.33 17.22 13.20
C THR A 9 12.23 17.08 12.15
N PRO A 10 12.56 16.86 10.86
CA PRO A 10 11.53 16.69 9.85
C PRO A 10 10.71 15.43 10.15
N GLU A 11 9.39 15.52 10.02
CA GLU A 11 8.54 14.33 10.02
C GLU A 11 8.94 13.45 8.82
N PRO A 12 9.21 12.16 9.03
CA PRO A 12 9.61 11.28 7.94
C PRO A 12 8.45 11.14 6.94
N TYR A 13 8.74 11.44 5.68
CA TYR A 13 7.80 11.30 4.58
C TYR A 13 8.12 10.02 3.80
N PHE A 14 7.16 9.11 3.74
CA PHE A 14 7.21 7.92 2.89
C PHE A 14 6.24 8.12 1.74
N GLY A 15 6.77 8.11 0.51
CA GLY A 15 5.98 8.33 -0.67
C GLY A 15 6.51 7.54 -1.85
N ILE A 16 5.57 7.04 -2.65
CA ILE A 16 5.85 6.29 -3.88
C ILE A 16 5.34 7.13 -5.04
N GLY A 17 6.22 7.35 -6.02
CA GLY A 17 5.87 8.04 -7.26
C GLY A 17 5.59 7.04 -8.38
N PHE A 18 4.59 7.33 -9.18
CA PHE A 18 4.32 6.66 -10.45
C PHE A 18 4.45 7.66 -11.59
N GLU A 19 4.93 7.20 -12.73
CA GLU A 19 5.00 8.00 -13.96
C GLU A 19 3.60 8.38 -14.45
N SER A 20 2.61 7.51 -14.25
CA SER A 20 1.25 7.72 -14.73
C SER A 20 0.19 6.99 -13.91
N LEU A 21 -1.07 7.42 -14.03
CA LEU A 21 -2.22 6.74 -13.40
C LEU A 21 -2.38 5.28 -13.88
N PRO A 22 -2.20 4.94 -15.17
CA PRO A 22 -2.18 3.54 -15.62
C PRO A 22 -1.13 2.69 -14.89
N GLN A 23 0.10 3.19 -14.74
CA GLN A 23 1.16 2.46 -14.03
C GLN A 23 0.79 2.23 -12.55
N LEU A 24 0.20 3.25 -11.91
CA LEU A 24 -0.33 3.09 -10.55
C LEU A 24 -1.37 1.98 -10.48
N LEU A 25 -2.29 1.89 -11.44
CA LEU A 25 -3.36 0.88 -11.43
C LEU A 25 -2.87 -0.53 -11.79
N GLU A 26 -1.74 -0.67 -12.48
CA GLU A 26 -1.06 -1.96 -12.67
C GLU A 26 -0.49 -2.50 -11.35
N VAL A 27 0.00 -1.60 -10.49
CA VAL A 27 0.54 -1.94 -9.17
C VAL A 27 -0.56 -2.06 -8.12
N PHE A 28 -1.52 -1.15 -8.11
CA PHE A 28 -2.63 -1.10 -7.18
C PHE A 28 -3.95 -1.37 -7.90
N SER A 29 -4.13 -2.63 -8.28
CA SER A 29 -5.41 -3.11 -8.80
C SER A 29 -6.51 -3.04 -7.74
N LEU A 30 -7.78 -3.12 -8.16
CA LEU A 30 -8.91 -3.18 -7.22
C LEU A 30 -8.79 -4.33 -6.21
N GLY A 31 -8.26 -5.48 -6.64
CA GLY A 31 -8.04 -6.64 -5.76
C GLY A 31 -7.00 -6.36 -4.69
N ARG A 32 -5.94 -5.61 -5.03
CA ARG A 32 -4.88 -5.21 -4.08
C ARG A 32 -5.34 -4.12 -3.13
N TRP A 33 -6.14 -3.16 -3.58
CA TRP A 33 -6.79 -2.20 -2.69
C TRP A 33 -7.72 -2.89 -1.69
N ALA A 34 -8.52 -3.86 -2.14
CA ALA A 34 -9.37 -4.65 -1.26
C ALA A 34 -8.55 -5.44 -0.23
N LEU A 35 -7.41 -6.01 -0.64
CA LEU A 35 -6.49 -6.71 0.24
C LEU A 35 -5.93 -5.78 1.33
N VAL A 36 -5.42 -4.60 0.96
CA VAL A 36 -4.88 -3.61 1.90
C VAL A 36 -5.96 -3.17 2.89
N ALA A 37 -7.15 -2.82 2.39
CA ALA A 37 -8.27 -2.42 3.24
C ALA A 37 -8.66 -3.53 4.22
N TYR A 38 -8.73 -4.78 3.75
CA TYR A 38 -9.05 -5.92 4.60
C TYR A 38 -7.99 -6.16 5.68
N LEU A 39 -6.70 -6.16 5.32
CA LEU A 39 -5.60 -6.30 6.28
C LEU A 39 -5.60 -5.17 7.30
N SER A 40 -5.82 -3.91 6.88
CA SER A 40 -5.85 -2.77 7.80
C SER A 40 -6.95 -2.89 8.85
N ALA A 41 -8.08 -3.50 8.50
CA ALA A 41 -9.21 -3.68 9.41
C ALA A 41 -9.05 -4.89 10.36
N GLN A 42 -8.38 -5.95 9.91
CA GLN A 42 -8.25 -7.20 10.67
C GLN A 42 -6.94 -7.32 11.45
N GLY A 43 -5.91 -6.57 11.07
CA GLY A 43 -4.54 -6.71 11.58
C GLY A 43 -3.77 -7.86 10.92
N PRO A 44 -2.68 -8.36 11.56
CA PRO A 44 -1.79 -9.35 10.96
C PRO A 44 -2.46 -10.72 10.71
N LEU A 45 -2.47 -11.17 9.46
CA LEU A 45 -3.09 -12.43 9.02
C LEU A 45 -2.11 -13.31 8.23
N SER A 46 -2.29 -14.63 8.30
CA SER A 46 -1.65 -15.56 7.35
C SER A 46 -2.27 -15.45 5.95
N LEU A 47 -1.58 -15.97 4.92
CA LEU A 47 -2.10 -16.00 3.54
C LEU A 47 -3.43 -16.74 3.44
N ALA A 48 -3.57 -17.88 4.13
CA ALA A 48 -4.79 -18.67 4.16
C ALA A 48 -5.97 -17.90 4.81
N GLU A 49 -5.72 -17.21 5.91
CA GLU A 49 -6.74 -16.38 6.58
C GLU A 49 -7.18 -15.21 5.68
N LEU A 50 -6.22 -14.57 5.02
CA LEU A 50 -6.46 -13.47 4.10
C LEU A 50 -7.26 -13.92 2.87
N ALA A 51 -6.87 -15.03 2.25
CA ALA A 51 -7.55 -15.60 1.09
C ALA A 51 -8.99 -16.00 1.43
N ARG A 52 -9.20 -16.67 2.56
CA ARG A 52 -10.53 -17.01 3.06
C ARG A 52 -11.37 -15.76 3.35
N GLY A 53 -10.77 -14.74 3.96
CA GLY A 53 -11.43 -13.48 4.28
C GLY A 53 -11.90 -12.69 3.06
N LEU A 54 -11.10 -12.73 1.99
CA LEU A 54 -11.40 -12.08 0.72
C LEU A 54 -12.26 -12.95 -0.22
N GLY A 55 -12.47 -14.23 0.09
CA GLY A 55 -13.16 -15.18 -0.79
C GLY A 55 -12.40 -15.44 -2.09
N ARG A 56 -11.06 -15.42 -2.04
CA ARG A 56 -10.16 -15.54 -3.20
C ARG A 56 -9.24 -16.75 -3.06
N ASP A 57 -8.60 -17.13 -4.17
CA ASP A 57 -7.58 -18.17 -4.17
C ASP A 57 -6.29 -17.71 -3.44
N GLU A 58 -5.66 -18.61 -2.69
CA GLU A 58 -4.47 -18.28 -1.90
C GLU A 58 -3.25 -17.97 -2.77
N ALA A 59 -3.10 -18.59 -3.95
CA ALA A 59 -2.00 -18.30 -4.85
C ALA A 59 -2.13 -16.91 -5.48
N GLU A 60 -3.35 -16.51 -5.85
CA GLU A 60 -3.63 -15.14 -6.29
C GLU A 60 -3.31 -14.12 -5.20
N VAL A 61 -3.75 -14.38 -3.97
CA VAL A 61 -3.48 -13.51 -2.82
C VAL A 61 -2.00 -13.44 -2.51
N ASN A 62 -1.27 -14.55 -2.59
CA ASN A 62 0.18 -14.56 -2.40
C ASN A 62 0.91 -13.72 -3.46
N GLY A 63 0.47 -13.77 -4.73
CA GLY A 63 1.00 -12.91 -5.79
C GLY A 63 0.71 -11.42 -5.53
N ASP A 64 -0.49 -11.11 -5.05
CA ASP A 64 -0.86 -9.74 -4.67
C ASP A 64 -0.05 -9.23 -3.47
N VAL A 65 0.15 -10.06 -2.44
CA VAL A 65 1.01 -9.73 -1.29
C VAL A 65 2.45 -9.48 -1.76
N ALA A 66 3.00 -10.35 -2.61
CA ALA A 66 4.37 -10.17 -3.11
C ALA A 66 4.53 -8.84 -3.86
N ALA A 67 3.59 -8.52 -4.76
CA ALA A 67 3.58 -7.24 -5.45
C ALA A 67 3.51 -6.06 -4.46
N LEU A 68 2.61 -6.10 -3.47
CA LEU A 68 2.48 -5.02 -2.49
C LEU A 68 3.71 -4.87 -1.57
N MET A 69 4.42 -5.96 -1.28
CA MET A 69 5.68 -5.93 -0.52
C MET A 69 6.81 -5.23 -1.29
N GLU A 70 6.89 -5.40 -2.61
CA GLU A 70 7.88 -4.69 -3.45
C GLU A 70 7.73 -3.17 -3.36
N TRP A 71 6.51 -2.70 -3.13
CA TRP A 71 6.16 -1.30 -2.95
C TRP A 71 6.03 -0.89 -1.48
N THR A 72 6.46 -1.72 -0.53
CA THR A 72 6.45 -1.42 0.92
C THR A 72 5.07 -1.12 1.52
N VAL A 73 3.99 -1.51 0.83
CA VAL A 73 2.60 -1.25 1.27
C VAL A 73 2.21 -2.22 2.37
N VAL A 74 2.72 -3.44 2.30
CA VAL A 74 2.53 -4.49 3.30
C VAL A 74 3.87 -5.09 3.66
N GLU A 75 3.97 -5.62 4.86
CA GLU A 75 5.13 -6.33 5.36
C GLU A 75 4.76 -7.75 5.76
N ARG A 76 5.76 -8.65 5.75
CA ARG A 76 5.61 -10.02 6.18
C ARG A 76 6.59 -10.35 7.30
N GLY A 77 6.06 -10.88 8.39
CA GLY A 77 6.81 -11.19 9.60
C GLY A 77 7.50 -12.54 9.53
N ALA A 78 8.38 -12.80 10.49
CA ALA A 78 9.04 -14.09 10.62
C ALA A 78 8.05 -15.24 10.93
N ASP A 79 6.88 -14.93 11.48
CA ASP A 79 5.77 -15.86 11.71
C ASP A 79 4.93 -16.12 10.44
N GLY A 80 5.30 -15.49 9.32
CA GLY A 80 4.64 -15.63 8.03
C GLY A 80 3.36 -14.82 7.88
N ARG A 81 2.95 -14.04 8.89
CA ARG A 81 1.79 -13.15 8.83
C ARG A 81 2.12 -11.87 8.08
N VAL A 82 1.11 -11.33 7.42
CA VAL A 82 1.17 -10.12 6.60
C VAL A 82 0.36 -9.03 7.29
N TRP A 83 0.86 -7.80 7.31
CA TRP A 83 0.14 -6.63 7.83
C TRP A 83 0.46 -5.37 7.02
N VAL A 84 -0.37 -4.34 7.20
CA VAL A 84 -0.12 -2.99 6.70
C VAL A 84 0.58 -2.20 7.82
N PRO A 85 1.83 -1.71 7.64
CA PRO A 85 2.56 -0.98 8.67
C PRO A 85 2.20 0.51 8.74
N TRP A 86 1.09 0.91 8.11
CA TRP A 86 0.68 2.31 7.92
C TRP A 86 -0.72 2.53 8.49
N ASP A 87 -0.95 3.71 9.06
CA ASP A 87 -2.27 4.11 9.55
C ASP A 87 -3.17 4.65 8.42
N GLU A 88 -2.56 5.23 7.37
CA GLU A 88 -3.27 5.84 6.24
C GLU A 88 -2.48 5.73 4.93
N VAL A 89 -3.19 5.73 3.80
CA VAL A 89 -2.61 5.80 2.44
C VAL A 89 -3.26 6.95 1.68
N ASP A 90 -2.45 7.96 1.36
CA ASP A 90 -2.87 9.10 0.55
C ASP A 90 -2.56 8.91 -0.93
N LEU A 91 -3.53 9.21 -1.80
CA LEU A 91 -3.33 9.23 -3.24
C LEU A 91 -3.36 10.66 -3.78
N ARG A 92 -2.22 11.11 -4.34
CA ARG A 92 -2.12 12.43 -4.98
C ARG A 92 -2.07 12.31 -6.50
N LEU A 93 -3.15 12.73 -7.15
CA LEU A 93 -3.23 12.83 -8.61
C LEU A 93 -3.20 14.30 -9.05
N PRO A 94 -2.14 14.79 -9.70
CA PRO A 94 -2.14 16.13 -10.28
C PRO A 94 -3.13 16.17 -11.45
N LEU A 95 -4.12 17.06 -11.35
CA LEU A 95 -5.03 17.35 -12.45
C LEU A 95 -4.52 18.54 -13.26
N ALA A 96 -4.82 18.56 -14.56
CA ALA A 96 -4.61 19.76 -15.35
C ALA A 96 -5.37 20.92 -14.71
N ARG A 97 -4.70 22.08 -14.58
CA ARG A 97 -5.32 23.31 -14.09
C ARG A 97 -6.59 23.55 -14.92
N ARG A 98 -7.73 23.76 -14.24
CA ARG A 98 -9.01 24.10 -14.88
C ARG A 98 -8.79 25.13 -15.99
N ALA A 99 -9.29 24.85 -17.20
CA ALA A 99 -9.55 25.91 -18.16
C ALA A 99 -10.55 26.88 -17.51
N ALA A 100 -10.20 28.17 -17.53
CA ALA A 100 -11.02 29.26 -16.99
C ALA A 100 -12.33 29.42 -17.76
#